data_AF-A0AA45MPK5-F1
#
_entry.id   AF-A0AA45MPK5-F1
#
_cell.length_a   1.000
_cell.length_b   1.000
_cell.length_c   1.000
_cell.angle_alpha   90.00
_cell.angle_beta   90.00
_cell.angle_gamma   90.00
#
_symmetry.space_group_name_H-M   'P 1'
#
loop_
_entity.id
_entity.type
_entity.pdbx_description
1 polymer ?
#
loop_
_entity_poly.entity_id
_entity_poly.type
_entity_poly.pdbx_seq_one_letter_code
_entity_poly.pdbx_strand_id
1 'polypeptide(L)'
;MNAIKPIYLLTRIGMLGAWLILAHQASAADESRQPAAPRIFAPGVISGPANDADPTFSSDGNTVYFSRNSTILSARRDGDTWSAPRITSFSGQWADQQPSMAPDGSFLVFVSNRPLKPGELTGPAGNLWRVDREGDGWGAPVHLPATINRGNSTWAPSVAGDGSLYFIERASAEAPFRLWRSQYRDGQYLTPVAQFFGDPRTQDVAPAVAPDESFIVFGSMLPGPNAHERLFIAFRRGEGWGAPVDLGKAVNGNGATDTNEARLGPDRLTLYFSTDRSEAIHFPRTRTQAETDLARIDQWDNGNQNIWSVSLLPWLNAARANGSAR
;
A
#
# COMPACT_ATOMS: atom_id res chain seq x y z
N MET A 1 4.57 97.06 40.99
CA MET A 1 5.61 97.48 40.03
C MET A 1 5.94 96.31 39.12
N ASN A 2 5.97 96.59 37.81
CA ASN A 2 5.96 95.74 36.60
C ASN A 2 6.96 94.56 36.60
N ALA A 3 6.56 93.35 36.20
CA ALA A 3 6.47 92.74 34.85
C ALA A 3 7.84 92.28 34.30
N ILE A 4 7.97 91.06 33.76
CA ILE A 4 7.84 90.74 32.32
C ILE A 4 7.56 89.23 32.10
N LYS A 5 6.81 88.93 31.03
CA LYS A 5 6.25 87.64 30.56
C LYS A 5 7.12 86.93 29.48
N PRO A 6 6.77 85.68 29.04
CA PRO A 6 7.58 84.78 28.21
C PRO A 6 7.04 84.46 26.77
N ILE A 7 7.77 83.55 26.07
CA ILE A 7 7.39 82.59 24.98
C ILE A 7 7.70 82.94 23.49
N TYR A 8 8.17 81.88 22.76
CA TYR A 8 8.00 81.43 21.33
C TYR A 8 9.35 81.15 20.62
N LEU A 9 9.76 79.90 20.32
CA LEU A 9 9.34 78.88 19.31
C LEU A 9 9.93 79.12 17.90
N LEU A 10 10.70 78.15 17.38
CA LEU A 10 10.63 77.69 15.97
C LEU A 10 11.41 76.38 15.71
N THR A 11 10.76 75.57 14.88
CA THR A 11 10.91 74.17 14.42
C THR A 11 12.13 73.86 13.55
N ARG A 12 12.58 72.59 13.56
CA ARG A 12 12.96 71.83 12.34
C ARG A 12 12.84 70.32 12.50
N ILE A 13 12.52 69.68 11.38
CA ILE A 13 11.93 68.34 11.17
C ILE A 13 12.99 67.36 10.66
N GLY A 14 12.86 66.07 11.05
CA GLY A 14 13.00 64.91 10.15
C GLY A 14 14.33 64.15 10.15
N MET A 15 14.33 62.91 10.66
CA MET A 15 14.85 61.71 9.98
C MET A 15 14.69 60.47 10.89
N LEU A 16 13.80 59.54 10.52
CA LEU A 16 13.85 58.11 10.88
C LEU A 16 12.80 57.38 10.04
N GLY A 17 13.22 56.78 8.93
CA GLY A 17 12.35 56.00 8.07
C GLY A 17 13.16 55.09 7.15
N ALA A 18 13.15 53.79 7.46
CA ALA A 18 13.16 52.66 6.51
C ALA A 18 13.35 51.36 7.30
N TRP A 19 12.26 50.75 7.77
CA TRP A 19 12.24 49.31 8.06
C TRP A 19 11.60 48.61 6.87
N LEU A 20 12.35 47.67 6.28
CA LEU A 20 11.89 46.82 5.20
C LEU A 20 10.65 46.02 5.64
N ILE A 21 9.53 46.22 4.95
CA ILE A 21 8.43 45.24 4.94
C ILE A 21 8.73 44.28 3.79
N LEU A 22 9.41 43.16 4.09
CA LEU A 22 9.53 42.04 3.17
C LEU A 22 8.40 41.04 3.47
N ALA A 23 7.38 41.16 2.62
CA ALA A 23 6.42 40.15 2.16
C ALA A 23 6.16 38.92 3.06
N HIS A 24 5.03 38.96 3.77
CA HIS A 24 4.25 37.77 4.14
C HIS A 24 3.53 37.23 2.90
N GLN A 25 4.21 36.42 2.08
CA GLN A 25 3.60 35.68 0.96
C GLN A 25 4.19 34.25 0.87
N ALA A 26 4.47 33.62 2.00
CA ALA A 26 4.89 32.22 2.06
C ALA A 26 3.96 31.44 3.01
N SER A 27 2.68 31.34 2.65
CA SER A 27 1.76 30.45 3.38
C SER A 27 0.64 29.85 2.53
N ALA A 28 0.52 30.17 1.24
CA ALA A 28 -0.55 29.62 0.40
C ALA A 28 -0.09 28.49 -0.54
N ALA A 29 1.20 28.15 -0.58
CA ALA A 29 1.73 27.12 -1.49
C ALA A 29 1.91 25.73 -0.83
N ASP A 30 1.88 25.63 0.50
CA ASP A 30 2.24 24.40 1.22
C ASP A 30 1.04 23.49 1.54
N GLU A 31 -0.19 24.00 1.46
CA GLU A 31 -1.40 23.18 1.65
C GLU A 31 -1.69 22.24 0.47
N SER A 32 -1.00 22.41 -0.66
CA SER A 32 -1.15 21.56 -1.86
C SER A 32 -0.35 20.25 -1.82
N ARG A 33 0.40 19.97 -0.74
CA ARG A 33 1.33 18.82 -0.63
C ARG A 33 0.87 17.65 0.23
N GLN A 34 -0.23 17.78 0.97
CA GLN A 34 -0.73 16.67 1.78
C GLN A 34 -1.42 15.64 0.86
N PRO A 35 -1.04 14.36 0.92
CA PRO A 35 -1.75 13.31 0.20
C PRO A 35 -3.23 13.32 0.57
N ALA A 36 -4.11 13.12 -0.42
CA ALA A 36 -5.52 12.92 -0.13
C ALA A 36 -5.69 11.76 0.86
N ALA A 37 -6.65 11.89 1.78
CA ALA A 37 -6.95 10.82 2.72
C ALA A 37 -7.33 9.53 1.97
N PRO A 38 -6.89 8.35 2.44
CA PRO A 38 -7.31 7.09 1.87
C PRO A 38 -8.82 6.91 1.89
N ARG A 39 -9.35 6.16 0.93
CA ARG A 39 -10.78 5.87 0.79
C ARG A 39 -11.02 4.38 0.85
N ILE A 40 -12.06 3.97 1.57
CA ILE A 40 -12.54 2.58 1.57
C ILE A 40 -12.85 2.14 0.13
N PHE A 41 -12.38 0.95 -0.26
CA PHE A 41 -12.58 0.42 -1.59
C PHE A 41 -13.88 -0.39 -1.69
N ALA A 42 -14.80 0.06 -2.56
CA ALA A 42 -16.07 -0.62 -2.86
C ALA A 42 -16.82 -1.13 -1.59
N PRO A 43 -17.20 -0.22 -0.67
CA PRO A 43 -17.78 -0.56 0.62
C PRO A 43 -19.10 -1.33 0.47
N GLY A 44 -19.28 -2.34 1.31
CA GLY A 44 -20.44 -3.24 1.31
C GLY A 44 -20.45 -4.29 0.18
N VAL A 45 -19.48 -4.23 -0.76
CA VAL A 45 -19.38 -5.18 -1.87
C VAL A 45 -18.05 -5.94 -1.81
N ILE A 46 -16.94 -5.22 -1.90
CA ILE A 46 -15.59 -5.79 -1.76
C ILE A 46 -15.13 -5.69 -0.32
N SER A 47 -15.04 -4.48 0.24
CA SER A 47 -14.81 -4.26 1.67
C SER A 47 -16.13 -4.42 2.42
N GLY A 48 -16.33 -5.58 3.06
CA GLY A 48 -17.59 -5.96 3.70
C GLY A 48 -17.43 -6.26 5.19
N PRO A 49 -18.36 -7.05 5.77
CA PRO A 49 -18.35 -7.32 7.21
C PRO A 49 -17.33 -8.41 7.60
N ALA A 50 -16.50 -8.90 6.69
CA ALA A 50 -15.47 -9.91 6.93
C ALA A 50 -14.05 -9.29 6.84
N ASN A 51 -13.01 -10.08 7.06
CA ASN A 51 -11.64 -9.62 6.78
C ASN A 51 -11.36 -9.71 5.27
N ASP A 52 -11.24 -8.56 4.64
CA ASP A 52 -10.98 -8.36 3.22
C ASP A 52 -9.63 -7.69 3.02
N ALA A 53 -8.75 -8.31 2.22
CA ALA A 53 -7.37 -7.87 2.09
C ALA A 53 -6.80 -8.03 0.68
N ASP A 54 -5.58 -7.52 0.50
CA ASP A 54 -4.61 -7.85 -0.56
C ASP A 54 -5.14 -7.91 -2.02
N PRO A 55 -5.89 -6.89 -2.49
CA PRO A 55 -6.48 -6.92 -3.83
C PRO A 55 -5.42 -6.91 -4.94
N THR A 56 -5.69 -7.63 -6.01
CA THR A 56 -4.99 -7.49 -7.29
C THR A 56 -5.98 -7.42 -8.43
N PHE A 57 -5.59 -6.83 -9.55
CA PHE A 57 -6.51 -6.47 -10.63
C PHE A 57 -6.08 -7.13 -11.93
N SER A 58 -7.03 -7.48 -12.79
CA SER A 58 -6.74 -7.74 -14.20
C SER A 58 -6.11 -6.50 -14.85
N SER A 59 -5.33 -6.72 -15.92
CA SER A 59 -4.62 -5.66 -16.64
C SER A 59 -5.53 -4.56 -17.19
N ASP A 60 -6.79 -4.89 -17.50
CA ASP A 60 -7.83 -3.95 -17.91
C ASP A 60 -8.55 -3.25 -16.74
N GLY A 61 -8.26 -3.63 -15.50
CA GLY A 61 -8.89 -3.12 -14.29
C GLY A 61 -10.34 -3.54 -14.07
N ASN A 62 -10.90 -4.40 -14.92
CA ASN A 62 -12.31 -4.78 -14.85
C ASN A 62 -12.59 -5.98 -13.94
N THR A 63 -11.57 -6.65 -13.42
CA THR A 63 -11.72 -7.73 -12.46
C THR A 63 -10.78 -7.50 -11.29
N VAL A 64 -11.31 -7.57 -10.07
CA VAL A 64 -10.51 -7.61 -8.84
C VAL A 64 -10.50 -9.03 -8.30
N TYR A 65 -9.36 -9.44 -7.76
CA TYR A 65 -9.14 -10.66 -7.00
C TYR A 65 -8.63 -10.26 -5.63
N PHE A 66 -9.15 -10.85 -4.55
CA PHE A 66 -8.79 -10.44 -3.19
C PHE A 66 -9.01 -11.60 -2.21
N SER A 67 -8.33 -11.57 -1.07
CA SER A 67 -8.54 -12.57 -0.03
C SER A 67 -9.66 -12.17 0.91
N ARG A 68 -10.55 -13.13 1.21
CA ARG A 68 -11.52 -13.07 2.30
C ARG A 68 -11.40 -14.32 3.15
N ASN A 69 -10.95 -14.20 4.40
CA ASN A 69 -10.76 -15.33 5.32
C ASN A 69 -10.01 -16.54 4.69
N SER A 70 -8.83 -16.31 4.09
CA SER A 70 -8.04 -17.36 3.39
C SER A 70 -8.76 -18.04 2.23
N THR A 71 -9.66 -17.31 1.55
CA THR A 71 -10.25 -17.70 0.27
C THR A 71 -10.07 -16.56 -0.72
N ILE A 72 -9.56 -16.86 -1.91
CA ILE A 72 -9.46 -15.88 -3.00
C ILE A 72 -10.81 -15.78 -3.71
N LEU A 73 -11.36 -14.57 -3.70
CA LEU A 73 -12.59 -14.20 -4.38
C LEU A 73 -12.27 -13.34 -5.60
N SER A 74 -13.23 -13.24 -6.51
CA SER A 74 -13.20 -12.32 -7.65
C SER A 74 -14.50 -11.55 -7.78
N ALA A 75 -14.43 -10.33 -8.27
CA ALA A 75 -15.58 -9.52 -8.65
C ALA A 75 -15.26 -8.76 -9.94
N ARG A 76 -16.29 -8.54 -10.77
CA ARG A 76 -16.18 -7.83 -12.04
C ARG A 76 -16.76 -6.43 -11.92
N ARG A 77 -16.10 -5.46 -12.55
CA ARG A 77 -16.58 -4.09 -12.67
C ARG A 77 -17.56 -3.98 -13.84
N ASP A 78 -18.68 -3.31 -13.60
CA ASP A 78 -19.64 -2.87 -14.60
C ASP A 78 -19.93 -1.38 -14.39
N GLY A 79 -19.41 -0.55 -15.30
CA GLY A 79 -19.34 0.90 -15.12
C GLY A 79 -18.61 1.28 -13.83
N ASP A 80 -19.33 1.92 -12.91
CA ASP A 80 -18.80 2.33 -11.61
C ASP A 80 -19.09 1.36 -10.47
N THR A 81 -19.71 0.22 -10.76
CA THR A 81 -20.13 -0.75 -9.75
C THR A 81 -19.33 -2.05 -9.84
N TRP A 82 -19.23 -2.76 -8.72
CA TRP A 82 -18.65 -4.09 -8.65
C TRP A 82 -19.76 -5.12 -8.47
N SER A 83 -19.63 -6.28 -9.13
CA SER A 83 -20.50 -7.42 -8.89
C SER A 83 -20.29 -8.00 -7.50
N ALA A 84 -21.26 -8.78 -7.01
CA ALA A 84 -21.05 -9.61 -5.82
C ALA A 84 -19.83 -10.53 -5.99
N PRO A 85 -18.94 -10.65 -4.99
CA PRO A 85 -17.77 -11.52 -5.05
C PRO A 85 -18.13 -13.00 -5.22
N ARG A 86 -17.31 -13.74 -5.96
CA ARG A 86 -17.42 -15.18 -6.18
C ARG A 86 -16.08 -15.87 -5.94
N ILE A 87 -16.10 -17.05 -5.35
CA ILE A 87 -14.90 -17.88 -5.17
C ILE A 87 -14.31 -18.17 -6.55
N THR A 88 -12.99 -17.99 -6.71
CA THR A 88 -12.30 -18.32 -7.96
C THR A 88 -12.24 -19.82 -8.18
N SER A 89 -12.13 -20.26 -9.44
CA SER A 89 -12.08 -21.69 -9.78
C SER A 89 -10.92 -22.46 -9.15
N PHE A 90 -9.87 -21.76 -8.73
CA PHE A 90 -8.66 -22.33 -8.14
C PHE A 90 -8.60 -22.25 -6.61
N SER A 91 -9.60 -21.67 -5.94
CA SER A 91 -9.62 -21.39 -4.50
C SER A 91 -10.81 -22.04 -3.79
N GLY A 92 -10.77 -22.06 -2.45
CA GLY A 92 -11.91 -22.43 -1.59
C GLY A 92 -11.84 -23.86 -1.02
N GLN A 93 -10.79 -24.61 -1.37
CA GLN A 93 -10.48 -25.91 -0.74
C GLN A 93 -9.32 -25.81 0.25
N TRP A 94 -8.44 -24.83 0.08
CA TRP A 94 -7.20 -24.65 0.83
C TRP A 94 -7.15 -23.24 1.39
N ALA A 95 -6.20 -22.97 2.30
CA ALA A 95 -5.95 -21.63 2.79
C ALA A 95 -5.20 -20.84 1.71
N ASP A 96 -5.95 -20.23 0.81
CA ASP A 96 -5.46 -19.49 -0.36
C ASP A 96 -5.56 -17.98 -0.10
N GLN A 97 -4.46 -17.24 -0.28
CA GLN A 97 -4.41 -15.81 0.04
C GLN A 97 -3.32 -15.04 -0.74
N GLN A 98 -3.28 -13.71 -0.56
CA GLN A 98 -2.27 -12.82 -1.15
C GLN A 98 -2.10 -12.99 -2.67
N PRO A 99 -3.19 -12.91 -3.46
CA PRO A 99 -3.09 -13.00 -4.90
C PRO A 99 -2.30 -11.81 -5.47
N SER A 100 -1.55 -12.08 -6.54
CA SER A 100 -0.70 -11.11 -7.21
C SER A 100 -0.69 -11.37 -8.72
N MET A 101 -1.26 -10.42 -9.47
CA MET A 101 -1.43 -10.51 -10.92
C MET A 101 -0.14 -10.12 -11.65
N ALA A 102 0.22 -10.90 -12.66
CA ALA A 102 1.20 -10.47 -13.65
C ALA A 102 0.72 -9.19 -14.37
N PRO A 103 1.56 -8.17 -14.60
CA PRO A 103 1.11 -6.90 -15.18
C PRO A 103 0.41 -7.02 -16.55
N ASP A 104 0.66 -8.09 -17.30
CA ASP A 104 0.00 -8.39 -18.58
C ASP A 104 -1.32 -9.18 -18.42
N GLY A 105 -1.62 -9.68 -17.23
CA GLY A 105 -2.80 -10.49 -16.92
C GLY A 105 -2.68 -11.97 -17.28
N SER A 106 -1.48 -12.43 -17.67
CA SER A 106 -1.26 -13.81 -18.14
C SER A 106 -1.26 -14.86 -17.04
N PHE A 107 -0.95 -14.49 -15.79
CA PHE A 107 -0.98 -15.39 -14.65
C PHE A 107 -1.23 -14.66 -13.32
N LEU A 108 -1.68 -15.42 -12.32
CA LEU A 108 -1.70 -15.01 -10.91
C LEU A 108 -0.72 -15.87 -10.12
N VAL A 109 -0.05 -15.27 -9.14
CA VAL A 109 0.68 -15.97 -8.07
C VAL A 109 -0.04 -15.74 -6.76
N PHE A 110 -0.11 -16.76 -5.90
CA PHE A 110 -0.79 -16.69 -4.61
C PHE A 110 -0.15 -17.63 -3.59
N VAL A 111 -0.44 -17.43 -2.31
CA VAL A 111 0.00 -18.31 -1.23
C VAL A 111 -1.03 -19.41 -1.01
N SER A 112 -0.58 -20.65 -0.83
CA SER A 112 -1.46 -21.77 -0.48
C SER A 112 -0.77 -22.78 0.45
N ASN A 113 -1.57 -23.48 1.26
CA ASN A 113 -1.15 -24.65 2.04
C ASN A 113 -1.51 -26.00 1.39
N ARG A 114 -1.96 -25.96 0.13
CA ARG A 114 -2.38 -27.18 -0.58
C ARG A 114 -1.23 -28.19 -0.72
N PRO A 115 -1.53 -29.50 -0.70
CA PRO A 115 -0.51 -30.53 -0.79
C PRO A 115 0.10 -30.60 -2.19
N LEU A 116 1.35 -31.07 -2.28
CA LEU A 116 2.05 -31.27 -3.55
C LEU A 116 1.48 -32.47 -4.33
N LYS A 117 0.98 -33.48 -3.62
CA LYS A 117 0.31 -34.64 -4.20
C LYS A 117 -1.04 -34.90 -3.53
N PRO A 118 -2.03 -35.40 -4.27
CA PRO A 118 -3.30 -35.84 -3.68
C PRO A 118 -3.08 -36.85 -2.55
N GLY A 119 -3.75 -36.63 -1.42
CA GLY A 119 -3.69 -37.51 -0.24
C GLY A 119 -2.55 -37.22 0.74
N GLU A 120 -1.65 -36.28 0.45
CA GLU A 120 -0.68 -35.78 1.44
C GLU A 120 -1.34 -34.82 2.44
N LEU A 121 -0.77 -34.75 3.65
CA LEU A 121 -1.19 -33.77 4.65
C LEU A 121 -0.83 -32.36 4.20
N THR A 122 -1.71 -31.40 4.49
CA THR A 122 -1.42 -29.98 4.28
C THR A 122 -0.32 -29.53 5.23
N GLY A 123 0.70 -28.85 4.69
CA GLY A 123 1.71 -28.17 5.50
C GLY A 123 1.20 -26.84 6.07
N PRO A 124 2.05 -26.08 6.79
CA PRO A 124 1.77 -24.66 7.04
C PRO A 124 1.62 -23.92 5.70
N ALA A 125 0.73 -22.93 5.65
CA ALA A 125 0.73 -21.96 4.54
C ALA A 125 2.11 -21.28 4.47
N GLY A 126 2.52 -20.84 3.27
CA GLY A 126 3.85 -20.26 3.04
C GLY A 126 4.61 -20.83 1.85
N ASN A 127 3.88 -21.26 0.81
CA ASN A 127 4.43 -21.60 -0.49
C ASN A 127 3.67 -20.85 -1.58
N LEU A 128 4.39 -20.41 -2.60
CA LEU A 128 3.82 -19.73 -3.75
C LEU A 128 3.36 -20.72 -4.81
N TRP A 129 2.14 -20.50 -5.28
CA TRP A 129 1.49 -21.22 -6.36
C TRP A 129 1.13 -20.26 -7.48
N ARG A 130 1.09 -20.76 -8.70
CA ARG A 130 0.74 -20.00 -9.90
C ARG A 130 -0.48 -20.62 -10.57
N VAL A 131 -1.36 -19.79 -11.11
CA VAL A 131 -2.36 -20.19 -12.10
C VAL A 131 -2.17 -19.38 -13.36
N ASP A 132 -2.18 -20.07 -14.50
CA ASP A 132 -2.11 -19.45 -15.81
C ASP A 132 -3.50 -19.15 -16.35
N ARG A 133 -3.60 -18.06 -17.11
CA ARG A 133 -4.81 -17.69 -17.83
C ARG A 133 -5.07 -18.71 -18.94
N GLU A 134 -6.25 -19.32 -18.94
CA GLU A 134 -6.70 -20.26 -19.97
C GLU A 134 -8.04 -19.79 -20.53
N GLY A 135 -7.99 -19.12 -21.69
CA GLY A 135 -9.16 -18.46 -22.27
C GLY A 135 -9.76 -17.40 -21.33
N ASP A 136 -11.05 -17.53 -21.04
CA ASP A 136 -11.78 -16.64 -20.11
C ASP A 136 -11.61 -17.02 -18.63
N GLY A 137 -10.89 -18.12 -18.34
CA GLY A 137 -10.74 -18.68 -17.00
C GLY A 137 -9.29 -18.89 -16.59
N TRP A 138 -9.13 -19.68 -15.52
CA TRP A 138 -7.83 -20.04 -14.97
C TRP A 138 -7.59 -21.54 -15.14
N GLY A 139 -6.37 -21.90 -15.48
CA GLY A 139 -5.92 -23.28 -15.56
C GLY A 139 -5.71 -23.92 -14.18
N ALA A 140 -5.06 -25.09 -14.21
CA ALA A 140 -4.72 -25.81 -12.99
C ALA A 140 -3.61 -25.09 -12.19
N PRO A 141 -3.72 -24.98 -10.86
CA PRO A 141 -2.67 -24.38 -10.04
C PRO A 141 -1.40 -25.22 -10.00
N VAL A 142 -0.25 -24.58 -10.15
CA VAL A 142 1.09 -25.19 -10.18
C VAL A 142 1.94 -24.64 -9.05
N HIS A 143 2.59 -25.54 -8.30
CA HIS A 143 3.54 -25.16 -7.25
C HIS A 143 4.80 -24.56 -7.89
N LEU A 144 5.21 -23.36 -7.45
CA LEU A 144 6.43 -22.75 -7.97
C LEU A 144 7.68 -23.54 -7.58
N PRO A 145 8.77 -23.47 -8.37
CA PRO A 145 9.97 -24.29 -8.14
C PRO A 145 10.64 -23.97 -6.80
N ALA A 146 11.49 -24.89 -6.34
CA ALA A 146 12.26 -24.75 -5.10
C ALA A 146 13.18 -23.51 -5.06
N THR A 147 13.52 -22.93 -6.22
CA THR A 147 14.23 -21.64 -6.30
C THR A 147 13.42 -20.49 -5.67
N ILE A 148 12.08 -20.57 -5.74
CA ILE A 148 11.15 -19.62 -5.12
C ILE A 148 10.70 -20.13 -3.75
N ASN A 149 10.24 -21.38 -3.70
CA ASN A 149 9.81 -22.04 -2.47
C ASN A 149 11.01 -22.73 -1.81
N ARG A 150 11.98 -21.93 -1.34
CA ARG A 150 13.23 -22.42 -0.72
C ARG A 150 13.01 -23.06 0.65
N GLY A 151 11.88 -22.74 1.29
CA GLY A 151 11.38 -23.33 2.53
C GLY A 151 9.87 -23.16 2.63
N ASN A 152 9.31 -23.31 3.83
CA ASN A 152 7.85 -23.22 4.07
C ASN A 152 7.42 -21.82 4.56
N SER A 153 8.12 -20.76 4.15
CA SER A 153 7.87 -19.40 4.64
C SER A 153 8.04 -18.35 3.54
N THR A 154 7.52 -18.63 2.35
CA THR A 154 7.51 -17.71 1.21
C THR A 154 6.10 -17.11 1.03
N TRP A 155 5.99 -15.79 1.13
CA TRP A 155 4.70 -15.08 1.21
C TRP A 155 4.68 -13.77 0.41
N ALA A 156 3.50 -13.16 0.34
CA ALA A 156 3.24 -11.82 -0.18
C ALA A 156 3.92 -11.54 -1.55
N PRO A 157 3.56 -12.30 -2.60
CA PRO A 157 4.17 -12.14 -3.91
C PRO A 157 3.83 -10.80 -4.56
N SER A 158 4.76 -10.27 -5.35
CA SER A 158 4.58 -9.14 -6.27
C SER A 158 5.24 -9.48 -7.60
N VAL A 159 4.53 -9.29 -8.72
CA VAL A 159 5.02 -9.65 -10.04
C VAL A 159 5.49 -8.40 -10.80
N ALA A 160 6.75 -8.39 -11.22
CA ALA A 160 7.31 -7.35 -12.09
C ALA A 160 6.94 -7.60 -13.57
N GLY A 161 7.17 -6.60 -14.43
CA GLY A 161 6.80 -6.63 -15.85
C GLY A 161 7.57 -7.64 -16.70
N ASP A 162 8.76 -8.06 -16.27
CA ASP A 162 9.53 -9.14 -16.91
C ASP A 162 9.17 -10.53 -16.37
N GLY A 163 8.17 -10.63 -15.48
CA GLY A 163 7.77 -11.85 -14.79
C GLY A 163 8.61 -12.16 -13.54
N SER A 164 9.60 -11.33 -13.19
CA SER A 164 10.35 -11.48 -11.93
C SER A 164 9.41 -11.40 -10.73
N LEU A 165 9.74 -12.14 -9.67
CA LEU A 165 8.96 -12.15 -8.43
C LEU A 165 9.69 -11.43 -7.32
N TYR A 166 8.98 -10.55 -6.65
CA TYR A 166 9.29 -10.11 -5.30
C TYR A 166 8.43 -10.88 -4.33
N PHE A 167 9.00 -11.25 -3.19
CA PHE A 167 8.30 -11.99 -2.14
C PHE A 167 9.03 -11.79 -0.82
N ILE A 168 8.42 -12.24 0.26
CA ILE A 168 9.03 -12.21 1.58
C ILE A 168 9.38 -13.61 2.03
N GLU A 169 10.54 -13.74 2.68
CA GLU A 169 11.02 -14.99 3.26
C GLU A 169 11.93 -14.67 4.46
N ARG A 170 11.95 -15.57 5.45
CA ARG A 170 12.89 -15.50 6.57
C ARG A 170 14.18 -16.27 6.25
N ALA A 171 15.32 -15.75 6.67
CA ALA A 171 16.60 -16.47 6.54
C ALA A 171 16.73 -17.64 7.54
N SER A 172 16.03 -17.58 8.68
CA SER A 172 15.87 -18.65 9.67
C SER A 172 14.53 -18.47 10.40
N ALA A 173 14.13 -19.40 11.27
CA ALA A 173 12.88 -19.30 12.02
C ALA A 173 12.83 -18.06 12.94
N GLU A 174 13.98 -17.62 13.45
CA GLU A 174 14.13 -16.49 14.37
C GLU A 174 14.38 -15.16 13.65
N ALA A 175 14.76 -15.19 12.37
CA ALA A 175 15.04 -13.99 11.60
C ALA A 175 13.73 -13.27 11.20
N PRO A 176 13.71 -11.92 11.13
CA PRO A 176 12.56 -11.19 10.62
C PRO A 176 12.28 -11.55 9.15
N PHE A 177 11.04 -11.31 8.69
CA PHE A 177 10.75 -11.36 7.26
C PHE A 177 11.54 -10.28 6.53
N ARG A 178 12.09 -10.67 5.38
CA ARG A 178 12.84 -9.78 4.48
C ARG A 178 12.33 -9.96 3.06
N LEU A 179 12.49 -8.91 2.27
CA LEU A 179 12.16 -8.88 0.86
C LEU A 179 13.26 -9.54 0.01
N TRP A 180 12.83 -10.34 -0.95
CA TRP A 180 13.68 -11.02 -1.92
C TRP A 180 13.17 -10.75 -3.32
N ARG A 181 14.08 -10.72 -4.29
CA ARG A 181 13.77 -10.63 -5.72
C ARG A 181 14.37 -11.84 -6.43
N SER A 182 13.54 -12.61 -7.12
CA SER A 182 14.00 -13.64 -8.06
C SER A 182 13.75 -13.14 -9.48
N GLN A 183 14.82 -13.00 -10.25
CA GLN A 183 14.69 -12.61 -11.66
C GLN A 183 14.08 -13.75 -12.47
N TYR A 184 13.11 -13.43 -13.32
CA TYR A 184 12.66 -14.36 -14.36
C TYR A 184 13.44 -14.12 -15.65
N ARG A 185 14.07 -15.17 -16.18
CA ARG A 185 14.85 -15.11 -17.43
C ARG A 185 14.85 -16.48 -18.10
N ASP A 186 14.69 -16.50 -19.42
CA ASP A 186 14.76 -17.72 -20.24
C ASP A 186 13.85 -18.85 -19.73
N GLY A 187 12.65 -18.50 -19.28
CA GLY A 187 11.66 -19.46 -18.80
C GLY A 187 11.83 -19.90 -17.34
N GLN A 188 12.82 -19.36 -16.61
CA GLN A 188 13.18 -19.83 -15.26
C GLN A 188 13.36 -18.69 -14.26
N TYR A 189 13.07 -18.99 -13.00
CA TYR A 189 13.41 -18.13 -11.86
C TYR A 189 14.86 -18.36 -11.44
N LEU A 190 15.65 -17.29 -11.34
CA LEU A 190 17.02 -17.32 -10.86
C LEU A 190 17.08 -17.27 -9.33
N THR A 191 18.24 -17.62 -8.75
CA THR A 191 18.46 -17.56 -7.29
C THR A 191 18.04 -16.19 -6.73
N PRO A 192 17.14 -16.13 -5.73
CA PRO A 192 16.64 -14.88 -5.20
C PRO A 192 17.73 -14.06 -4.49
N VAL A 193 17.74 -12.75 -4.73
CA VAL A 193 18.64 -11.79 -4.10
C VAL A 193 17.88 -10.94 -3.10
N ALA A 194 18.40 -10.81 -1.88
CA ALA A 194 17.80 -10.01 -0.82
C ALA A 194 17.74 -8.52 -1.22
N GLN A 195 16.64 -7.86 -0.87
CA GLN A 195 16.41 -6.44 -1.09
C GLN A 195 16.53 -5.70 0.25
N PHE A 196 17.28 -4.59 0.25
CA PHE A 196 17.60 -3.84 1.46
C PHE A 196 17.07 -2.41 1.37
N PHE A 197 16.36 -1.99 2.42
CA PHE A 197 15.72 -0.68 2.50
C PHE A 197 16.16 0.11 3.74
N GLY A 198 17.39 -0.12 4.22
CA GLY A 198 17.89 0.49 5.45
C GLY A 198 18.46 -0.57 6.40
N ASP A 199 18.03 -0.55 7.66
CA ASP A 199 18.54 -1.46 8.69
C ASP A 199 18.09 -2.92 8.42
N PRO A 200 19.01 -3.86 8.13
CA PRO A 200 18.67 -5.23 7.80
C PRO A 200 18.05 -6.03 8.97
N ARG A 201 18.04 -5.48 10.18
CA ARG A 201 17.41 -6.08 11.37
C ARG A 201 15.91 -5.79 11.47
N THR A 202 15.41 -4.88 10.64
CA THR A 202 13.97 -4.55 10.59
C THR A 202 13.22 -5.55 9.74
N GLN A 203 11.94 -5.74 10.03
CA GLN A 203 11.04 -6.51 9.17
C GLN A 203 10.63 -5.66 7.98
N ASP A 204 10.67 -6.25 6.78
CA ASP A 204 10.11 -5.67 5.55
C ASP A 204 9.18 -6.70 4.89
N VAL A 205 7.95 -6.29 4.56
CA VAL A 205 6.88 -7.19 4.10
C VAL A 205 6.01 -6.60 2.98
N ALA A 206 5.14 -7.44 2.42
CA ALA A 206 4.07 -7.05 1.48
C ALA A 206 4.52 -6.10 0.35
N PRO A 207 5.47 -6.52 -0.51
CA PRO A 207 5.91 -5.71 -1.63
C PRO A 207 4.80 -5.46 -2.65
N ALA A 208 4.74 -4.23 -3.12
CA ALA A 208 4.00 -3.78 -4.29
C ALA A 208 4.98 -3.09 -5.23
N VAL A 209 5.61 -3.88 -6.12
CA VAL A 209 6.61 -3.38 -7.06
C VAL A 209 5.94 -2.83 -8.31
N ALA A 210 6.43 -1.70 -8.82
CA ALA A 210 6.04 -1.21 -10.14
C ALA A 210 6.47 -2.22 -11.23
N PRO A 211 5.69 -2.42 -12.31
CA PRO A 211 6.06 -3.35 -13.37
C PRO A 211 7.42 -3.07 -14.02
N ASP A 212 7.84 -1.80 -14.09
CA ASP A 212 9.15 -1.37 -14.60
C ASP A 212 10.23 -1.33 -13.51
N GLU A 213 9.90 -1.77 -12.30
CA GLU A 213 10.75 -1.75 -11.10
C GLU A 213 11.28 -0.36 -10.73
N SER A 214 10.63 0.72 -11.20
CA SER A 214 11.02 2.10 -10.93
C SER A 214 10.77 2.53 -9.47
N PHE A 215 9.79 1.91 -8.81
CA PHE A 215 9.50 2.08 -7.39
C PHE A 215 8.92 0.81 -6.77
N ILE A 216 8.92 0.76 -5.44
CA ILE A 216 8.29 -0.30 -4.65
C ILE A 216 7.65 0.32 -3.40
N VAL A 217 6.43 -0.11 -3.09
CA VAL A 217 5.77 0.17 -1.81
C VAL A 217 5.83 -1.10 -0.96
N PHE A 218 6.09 -1.00 0.33
CA PHE A 218 6.23 -2.14 1.22
C PHE A 218 5.91 -1.76 2.67
N GLY A 219 5.49 -2.74 3.47
CA GLY A 219 5.36 -2.59 4.93
C GLY A 219 6.71 -2.76 5.61
N SER A 220 6.99 -1.97 6.65
CA SER A 220 8.24 -2.06 7.39
C SER A 220 8.11 -1.59 8.84
N MET A 221 9.01 -2.12 9.69
CA MET A 221 9.24 -1.71 11.08
C MET A 221 10.40 -0.72 11.22
N LEU A 222 10.80 -0.06 10.13
CA LEU A 222 11.78 1.04 10.17
C LEU A 222 11.37 2.10 11.21
N PRO A 223 12.34 2.76 11.88
CA PRO A 223 12.03 3.72 12.94
C PRO A 223 11.04 4.79 12.49
N GLY A 224 9.96 4.93 13.23
CA GLY A 224 8.88 5.88 12.99
C GLY A 224 8.02 6.07 14.23
N PRO A 225 7.00 6.95 14.18
CA PRO A 225 6.08 7.12 15.29
C PRO A 225 5.41 5.78 15.66
N ASN A 226 5.41 5.46 16.95
CA ASN A 226 4.58 4.42 17.58
C ASN A 226 4.91 2.93 17.34
N ALA A 227 6.12 2.53 16.93
CA ALA A 227 6.55 1.10 16.94
C ALA A 227 5.58 0.07 16.31
N HIS A 228 4.85 0.47 15.26
CA HIS A 228 3.97 -0.39 14.47
C HIS A 228 4.48 -0.51 13.02
N GLU A 229 3.97 -1.49 12.27
CA GLU A 229 4.26 -1.63 10.85
C GLU A 229 3.66 -0.45 10.07
N ARG A 230 4.46 0.13 9.18
CA ARG A 230 4.08 1.30 8.37
C ARG A 230 4.43 1.05 6.91
N LEU A 231 3.67 1.63 6.00
CA LEU A 231 3.95 1.61 4.58
C LEU A 231 4.99 2.68 4.21
N PHE A 232 5.98 2.26 3.45
CA PHE A 232 7.03 3.09 2.87
C PHE A 232 7.07 2.91 1.35
N ILE A 233 7.59 3.92 0.66
CA ILE A 233 7.92 3.85 -0.77
C ILE A 233 9.42 4.05 -0.97
N ALA A 234 10.04 3.23 -1.80
CA ALA A 234 11.42 3.40 -2.25
C ALA A 234 11.48 3.48 -3.79
N PHE A 235 12.44 4.24 -4.30
CA PHE A 235 12.65 4.46 -5.73
C PHE A 235 13.93 3.79 -6.19
N ARG A 236 13.95 3.26 -7.40
CA ARG A 236 15.13 2.61 -7.98
C ARG A 236 16.29 3.60 -8.09
N ARG A 237 17.49 3.17 -7.69
CA ARG A 237 18.73 3.95 -7.78
C ARG A 237 19.88 3.04 -8.20
N GLY A 238 20.19 3.04 -9.51
CA GLY A 238 21.16 2.11 -10.09
C GLY A 238 20.69 0.66 -9.93
N GLU A 239 21.58 -0.20 -9.44
CA GLU A 239 21.28 -1.62 -9.20
C GLU A 239 20.44 -1.89 -7.93
N GLY A 240 20.19 -0.88 -7.10
CA GLY A 240 19.47 -1.04 -5.83
C GLY A 240 18.34 -0.04 -5.63
N TRP A 241 17.88 0.06 -4.39
CA TRP A 241 16.82 0.98 -3.97
C TRP A 241 17.41 2.20 -3.25
N GLY A 242 16.80 3.36 -3.45
CA GLY A 242 17.06 4.56 -2.68
C GLY A 242 16.53 4.47 -1.24
N ALA A 243 16.78 5.51 -0.45
CA ALA A 243 16.25 5.59 0.90
C ALA A 243 14.71 5.57 0.88
N PRO A 244 14.06 4.76 1.73
CA PRO A 244 12.61 4.70 1.79
C PRO A 244 12.01 5.99 2.35
N VAL A 245 10.81 6.31 1.89
CA VAL A 245 10.01 7.47 2.31
C VAL A 245 8.74 6.96 2.98
N ASP A 246 8.48 7.38 4.21
CA ASP A 246 7.24 7.06 4.94
C ASP A 246 6.04 7.68 4.20
N LEU A 247 4.96 6.90 4.02
CA LEU A 247 3.71 7.38 3.39
C LEU A 247 2.88 8.30 4.31
N GLY A 248 3.41 8.68 5.46
CA GLY A 248 2.86 9.69 6.35
C GLY A 248 1.62 9.25 7.12
N LYS A 249 1.14 10.14 7.97
CA LYS A 249 0.03 9.90 8.91
C LYS A 249 -1.31 9.57 8.22
N ALA A 250 -1.57 10.16 7.06
CA ALA A 250 -2.81 9.92 6.32
C ALA A 250 -2.91 8.45 5.87
N VAL A 251 -1.81 7.87 5.38
CA VAL A 251 -1.77 6.48 4.93
C VAL A 251 -1.54 5.53 6.10
N ASN A 252 -0.58 5.80 6.98
CA ASN A 252 -0.19 4.87 8.06
C ASN A 252 -1.00 5.04 9.36
N GLY A 253 -1.99 5.92 9.37
CA GLY A 253 -2.79 6.22 10.54
C GLY A 253 -1.98 6.80 11.71
N ASN A 254 -2.59 6.77 12.90
CA ASN A 254 -2.00 7.28 14.14
C ASN A 254 -1.18 6.22 14.89
N GLY A 255 -0.94 5.05 14.31
CA GLY A 255 -0.23 3.94 14.96
C GLY A 255 -1.07 3.22 16.01
N ALA A 256 -2.36 3.01 15.74
CA ALA A 256 -3.25 2.17 16.56
C ALA A 256 -3.78 0.95 15.81
N THR A 257 -3.44 0.83 14.53
CA THR A 257 -3.97 -0.14 13.57
C THR A 257 -2.86 -0.54 12.62
N ASP A 258 -2.83 -1.81 12.24
CA ASP A 258 -1.85 -2.28 11.28
C ASP A 258 -2.26 -1.80 9.88
N THR A 259 -1.27 -1.34 9.10
CA THR A 259 -1.46 -0.92 7.70
C THR A 259 -0.48 -1.73 6.86
N ASN A 260 -0.99 -2.71 6.13
CA ASN A 260 -0.18 -3.73 5.48
C ASN A 260 -0.74 -4.13 4.10
N GLU A 261 -0.21 -5.22 3.52
CA GLU A 261 -0.68 -5.80 2.27
C GLU A 261 -0.79 -4.80 1.11
N ALA A 262 0.28 -4.03 0.90
CA ALA A 262 0.35 -3.09 -0.20
C ALA A 262 0.18 -3.80 -1.56
N ARG A 263 -0.61 -3.19 -2.45
CA ARG A 263 -0.88 -3.65 -3.81
C ARG A 263 -1.03 -2.45 -4.75
N LEU A 264 -0.55 -2.57 -5.98
CA LEU A 264 -0.75 -1.52 -6.99
C LEU A 264 -2.02 -1.78 -7.80
N GLY A 265 -2.75 -0.71 -8.09
CA GLY A 265 -3.81 -0.72 -9.09
C GLY A 265 -3.27 -0.90 -10.51
N PRO A 266 -4.15 -1.20 -11.49
CA PRO A 266 -3.77 -1.38 -12.89
C PRO A 266 -3.19 -0.10 -13.51
N ASP A 267 -3.56 1.07 -12.97
CA ASP A 267 -3.03 2.38 -13.35
C ASP A 267 -1.60 2.62 -12.86
N ARG A 268 -1.09 1.80 -11.93
CA ARG A 268 0.22 1.93 -11.26
C ARG A 268 0.37 3.23 -10.45
N LEU A 269 -0.72 3.97 -10.28
CA LEU A 269 -0.78 5.25 -9.59
C LEU A 269 -1.65 5.19 -8.34
N THR A 270 -2.52 4.18 -8.23
CA THR A 270 -3.33 3.93 -7.05
C THR A 270 -2.67 2.83 -6.21
N LEU A 271 -2.42 3.15 -4.94
CA LEU A 271 -2.04 2.17 -3.93
C LEU A 271 -3.29 1.64 -3.25
N TYR A 272 -3.40 0.33 -3.17
CA TYR A 272 -4.33 -0.38 -2.31
C TYR A 272 -3.58 -0.97 -1.13
N PHE A 273 -4.23 -1.03 0.03
CA PHE A 273 -3.66 -1.61 1.24
C PHE A 273 -4.77 -2.06 2.19
N SER A 274 -4.42 -2.91 3.15
CA SER A 274 -5.36 -3.50 4.10
C SER A 274 -5.09 -2.94 5.50
N THR A 275 -6.17 -2.66 6.24
CA THR A 275 -6.08 -2.08 7.58
C THR A 275 -7.43 -2.22 8.28
N ASP A 276 -7.38 -2.39 9.60
CA ASP A 276 -8.51 -2.45 10.52
C ASP A 276 -8.91 -1.06 11.06
N ARG A 277 -8.46 0.02 10.40
CA ARG A 277 -8.89 1.38 10.77
C ARG A 277 -10.39 1.55 10.59
N SER A 278 -10.94 2.32 11.52
CA SER A 278 -12.31 2.79 11.46
C SER A 278 -12.40 4.30 11.27
N GLU A 279 -13.51 4.74 10.69
CA GLU A 279 -13.81 6.17 10.60
C GLU A 279 -14.18 6.70 11.98
N ALA A 280 -13.73 7.91 12.29
CA ALA A 280 -14.01 8.53 13.57
C ALA A 280 -15.50 8.90 13.71
N ILE A 281 -16.08 8.58 14.85
CA ILE A 281 -17.42 9.07 15.23
C ILE A 281 -17.27 10.43 15.92
N HIS A 282 -17.92 11.45 15.36
CA HIS A 282 -17.86 12.81 15.86
C HIS A 282 -19.11 13.19 16.66
N PHE A 283 -18.92 13.98 17.72
CA PHE A 283 -19.99 14.48 18.58
C PHE A 283 -19.93 16.02 18.69
N PRO A 284 -21.08 16.71 18.85
CA PRO A 284 -22.43 16.14 18.81
C PRO A 284 -22.83 15.72 17.38
N ARG A 285 -23.74 14.74 17.26
CA ARG A 285 -24.31 14.29 15.99
C ARG A 285 -25.82 14.23 16.05
N THR A 286 -26.47 14.42 14.91
CA THR A 286 -27.91 14.25 14.73
C THR A 286 -28.29 12.77 14.76
N ARG A 287 -29.58 12.47 14.93
CA ARG A 287 -30.08 11.09 14.84
C ARG A 287 -29.81 10.46 13.47
N THR A 288 -29.98 11.21 12.39
CA THR A 288 -29.69 10.74 11.02
C THR A 288 -28.21 10.41 10.82
N GLN A 289 -27.31 11.24 11.38
CA GLN A 289 -25.88 10.92 11.38
C GLN A 289 -25.59 9.63 12.17
N ALA A 290 -26.21 9.45 13.34
CA ALA A 290 -26.07 8.23 14.12
C ALA A 290 -26.58 6.97 13.37
N GLU A 291 -27.71 7.07 12.68
CA GLU A 291 -28.26 5.99 11.85
C GLU A 291 -27.34 5.67 10.66
N THR A 292 -26.74 6.68 10.04
CA THR A 292 -25.76 6.53 8.96
C THR A 292 -24.50 5.82 9.45
N ASP A 293 -23.97 6.22 10.61
CA ASP A 293 -22.80 5.60 11.21
C ASP A 293 -23.06 4.13 11.58
N LEU A 294 -24.22 3.82 12.16
CA LEU A 294 -24.59 2.45 12.50
C LEU A 294 -24.71 1.57 11.24
N ALA A 295 -25.38 2.06 10.19
CA ALA A 295 -25.49 1.32 8.93
C ALA A 295 -24.11 1.05 8.29
N ARG A 296 -23.17 1.99 8.44
CA ARG A 296 -21.79 1.84 7.95
C ARG A 296 -20.99 0.81 8.78
N ILE A 297 -21.14 0.84 10.11
CA ILE A 297 -20.54 -0.15 11.03
C ILE A 297 -21.05 -1.56 10.70
N ASP A 298 -22.36 -1.73 10.48
CA ASP A 298 -22.94 -3.03 10.14
C ASP A 298 -22.47 -3.56 8.77
N GLN A 299 -22.10 -2.66 7.84
CA GLN A 299 -21.66 -3.04 6.49
C GLN A 299 -20.17 -3.39 6.39
N TRP A 300 -19.29 -2.59 7.00
CA TRP A 300 -17.85 -2.78 6.88
C TRP A 300 -17.02 -2.15 8.00
N ASP A 301 -17.48 -1.06 8.63
CA ASP A 301 -16.70 -0.33 9.64
C ASP A 301 -16.80 -0.97 11.04
N ASN A 302 -16.43 -2.23 11.15
CA ASN A 302 -16.60 -3.06 12.35
C ASN A 302 -15.28 -3.53 12.98
N GLY A 303 -14.16 -2.91 12.60
CA GLY A 303 -12.82 -3.28 13.09
C GLY A 303 -12.20 -4.50 12.40
N ASN A 304 -12.86 -5.09 11.40
CA ASN A 304 -12.19 -6.05 10.53
C ASN A 304 -11.26 -5.35 9.54
N GLN A 305 -10.26 -6.09 9.06
CA GLN A 305 -9.43 -5.59 7.97
C GLN A 305 -10.28 -5.38 6.73
N ASN A 306 -10.14 -4.19 6.16
CA ASN A 306 -10.77 -3.82 4.91
C ASN A 306 -9.74 -3.23 3.95
N ILE A 307 -10.12 -3.17 2.68
CA ILE A 307 -9.27 -2.64 1.61
C ILE A 307 -9.52 -1.15 1.46
N TRP A 308 -8.44 -0.38 1.48
CA TRP A 308 -8.41 1.06 1.27
C TRP A 308 -7.56 1.41 0.06
N SER A 309 -7.78 2.60 -0.49
CA SER A 309 -7.05 3.10 -1.65
C SER A 309 -6.61 4.54 -1.49
N VAL A 310 -5.46 4.90 -2.07
CA VAL A 310 -4.92 6.27 -2.09
C VAL A 310 -4.09 6.48 -3.35
N SER A 311 -4.05 7.71 -3.86
CA SER A 311 -3.17 8.05 -4.99
C SER A 311 -1.72 8.18 -4.54
N LEU A 312 -0.80 7.56 -5.27
CA LEU A 312 0.65 7.68 -5.09
C LEU A 312 1.25 8.95 -5.73
N LEU A 313 0.46 9.72 -6.47
CA LEU A 313 0.95 10.92 -7.19
C LEU A 313 1.77 11.89 -6.34
N PRO A 314 1.43 12.19 -5.06
CA PRO A 314 2.24 13.09 -4.24
C PRO A 314 3.71 12.64 -4.11
N TRP A 315 3.94 11.33 -3.89
CA TRP A 315 5.29 10.77 -3.75
C TRP A 315 5.99 10.62 -5.09
N LEU A 316 5.28 10.13 -6.12
CA LEU A 316 5.86 9.94 -7.46
C LEU A 316 6.29 11.28 -8.08
N ASN A 317 5.48 12.34 -7.92
CA ASN A 317 5.82 13.66 -8.43
C ASN A 317 6.98 14.30 -7.66
N ALA A 318 7.02 14.14 -6.33
CA ALA A 318 8.14 14.62 -5.52
C ALA A 318 9.47 13.93 -5.90
N ALA A 319 9.45 12.62 -6.16
CA ALA A 319 10.62 11.88 -6.59
C ALA A 319 11.13 12.33 -7.96
N ARG A 320 10.23 12.59 -8.91
CA ARG A 320 10.58 13.16 -10.24
C ARG A 320 11.20 14.54 -10.11
N ALA A 321 10.62 15.42 -9.30
CA ALA A 321 11.14 16.77 -9.06
C ALA A 321 12.56 16.76 -8.46
N ASN A 322 12.86 15.76 -7.64
CA ASN A 322 14.17 15.60 -6.99
C ASN A 322 15.18 14.78 -7.81
N GLY A 323 14.81 14.31 -9.01
CA GLY A 323 15.66 13.48 -9.87
C GLY A 323 15.87 12.04 -9.34
N SER A 324 15.07 11.61 -8.37
CA SER A 324 15.11 10.29 -7.74
C SER A 324 14.30 9.23 -8.48
N ALA A 325 13.36 9.64 -9.34
CA ALA A 325 12.67 8.77 -10.29
C ALA A 325 13.25 9.03 -11.68
N ARG A 326 13.91 8.04 -12.28
CA ARG A 326 14.37 8.05 -13.67
C ARG A 326 13.75 6.89 -14.41
#